data_AF-A0A498IJH0-F1
#
_entry.id   AF-A0A498IJH0-F1
#
_cell.length_a   1.000
_cell.length_b   1.000
_cell.length_c   1.000
_cell.angle_alpha   90.00
_cell.angle_beta   90.00
_cell.angle_gamma   90.00
#
_symmetry.space_group_name_H-M   'P 1'
#
loop_
_entity.id
_entity.type
_entity.pdbx_description
1 polymer ?
#
loop_
_entity_poly.entity_id
_entity_poly.type
_entity_poly.pdbx_seq_one_letter_code
_entity_poly.pdbx_strand_id
1 'polypeptide(L)'
;MYLQRLRCAASFETAQHALRECHFAHAVWFASPLGVGRGDIRGAFMKDWLHSIVESKGVDFDVVLMLLWTLWTERNKLVWEGKGIKLLFRVSIYFSIFLSHRRQPIYIHTQSLYYKEY
;
A
#
# COMPACT_ATOMS: atom_id res chain seq x y z
N MET A 1 -16.94 25.11 0.30
CA MET A 1 -17.58 23.79 0.30
C MET A 1 -16.54 22.75 0.75
N TYR A 2 -16.33 22.62 2.07
CA TYR A 2 -15.32 21.72 2.66
C TYR A 2 -16.02 20.60 3.41
N LEU A 3 -16.13 19.42 2.79
CA LEU A 3 -16.57 18.20 3.51
C LEU A 3 -15.48 17.13 3.37
N GLN A 4 -14.36 17.37 4.04
CA GLN A 4 -13.34 16.37 4.32
C GLN A 4 -13.81 15.46 5.46
N ARG A 5 -14.91 14.72 5.24
CA ARG A 5 -15.45 13.69 6.14
C ARG A 5 -15.97 12.52 5.33
N LEU A 6 -15.12 11.56 4.96
CA LEU A 6 -15.60 10.45 4.11
C LEU A 6 -15.47 9.06 4.70
N ARG A 7 -14.69 8.83 5.78
CA ARG A 7 -14.70 7.52 6.47
C ARG A 7 -14.87 7.54 7.97
N CYS A 8 -14.16 8.41 8.70
CA CYS A 8 -14.13 8.31 10.17
C CYS A 8 -14.99 9.32 10.92
N ALA A 9 -15.61 10.29 10.24
CA ALA A 9 -16.54 11.31 10.77
C ALA A 9 -16.07 12.15 11.99
N ALA A 10 -15.00 11.76 12.67
CA ALA A 10 -14.57 12.20 13.99
C ALA A 10 -13.22 12.94 14.00
N SER A 11 -12.45 12.87 12.92
CA SER A 11 -11.17 13.58 12.77
C SER A 11 -11.04 14.23 11.39
N PHE A 12 -10.23 15.28 11.30
CA PHE A 12 -9.82 15.84 10.02
C PHE A 12 -8.98 14.79 9.27
N GLU A 13 -9.42 14.42 8.07
CA GLU A 13 -8.85 13.29 7.35
C GLU A 13 -7.51 13.68 6.68
N THR A 14 -6.41 13.58 7.43
CA THR A 14 -5.04 13.74 6.90
C THR A 14 -4.62 12.51 6.06
N ALA A 15 -3.57 12.65 5.26
CA ALA A 15 -2.99 11.50 4.54
C ALA A 15 -2.52 10.41 5.52
N GLN A 16 -1.88 10.80 6.62
CA GLN A 16 -1.47 9.90 7.69
C GLN A 16 -2.69 9.17 8.29
N HIS A 17 -3.76 9.88 8.61
CA HIS A 17 -4.97 9.26 9.13
C HIS A 17 -5.57 8.24 8.14
N ALA A 18 -5.77 8.65 6.88
CA ALA A 18 -6.42 7.82 5.88
C ALA A 18 -5.62 6.58 5.46
N LEU A 19 -4.28 6.65 5.54
CA LEU A 19 -3.39 5.57 5.10
C LEU A 19 -2.91 4.68 6.24
N ARG A 20 -2.97 5.14 7.49
CA ARG A 20 -2.38 4.45 8.66
C ARG A 20 -3.32 4.33 9.85
N GLU A 21 -3.87 5.45 10.33
CA GLU A 21 -4.47 5.52 11.68
C GLU A 21 -5.98 5.22 11.71
N CYS A 22 -6.67 5.36 10.58
CA CYS A 22 -8.10 5.14 10.54
C CYS A 22 -8.45 3.64 10.64
N HIS A 23 -9.54 3.31 11.34
CA HIS A 23 -9.99 1.92 11.53
C HIS A 23 -10.00 1.10 10.24
N PHE A 24 -10.40 1.75 9.15
CA PHE A 24 -10.41 1.17 7.83
C PHE A 24 -9.01 0.82 7.32
N ALA A 25 -8.04 1.72 7.42
CA ALA A 25 -6.66 1.48 7.02
C ALA A 25 -6.07 0.32 7.84
N HIS A 26 -6.28 0.31 9.16
CA HIS A 26 -5.86 -0.80 10.02
C HIS A 26 -6.41 -2.14 9.55
N ALA A 27 -7.71 -2.21 9.22
CA ALA A 27 -8.33 -3.43 8.74
C ALA A 27 -7.70 -3.91 7.42
N VAL A 28 -7.37 -2.99 6.50
CA VAL A 28 -6.69 -3.31 5.24
C VAL A 28 -5.27 -3.82 5.48
N TRP A 29 -4.49 -3.13 6.32
CA TRP A 29 -3.14 -3.55 6.69
C TRP A 29 -3.12 -4.93 7.36
N PHE A 30 -4.07 -5.18 8.25
CA PHE A 30 -4.23 -6.46 8.93
C PHE A 30 -4.69 -7.58 8.00
N ALA A 31 -5.67 -7.32 7.13
CA ALA A 31 -6.18 -8.30 6.16
C ALA A 31 -5.23 -8.52 4.97
N SER A 32 -4.24 -7.65 4.80
CA SER A 32 -3.20 -7.84 3.79
C SER A 32 -2.28 -9.01 4.18
N PRO A 33 -1.53 -9.56 3.22
CA PRO A 33 -0.53 -10.60 3.51
C PRO A 33 0.58 -10.16 4.47
N LEU A 34 0.73 -8.85 4.74
CA LEU A 34 1.68 -8.34 5.72
C LEU A 34 1.20 -8.51 7.17
N GLY A 35 -0.10 -8.71 7.39
CA GLY A 35 -0.68 -8.91 8.73
C GLY A 35 -0.29 -7.82 9.73
N VAL A 36 -0.23 -6.56 9.29
CA VAL A 36 0.21 -5.44 10.14
C VAL A 36 -0.89 -5.08 11.12
N GLY A 37 -0.65 -5.36 12.40
CA GLY A 37 -1.61 -5.15 13.49
C GLY A 37 -1.47 -3.77 14.15
N ARG A 38 -2.37 -3.45 15.09
CA ARG A 38 -2.30 -2.21 15.89
C ARG A 38 -1.01 -2.09 16.70
N GLY A 39 -0.46 -3.20 17.17
CA GLY A 39 0.81 -3.25 17.93
C GLY A 39 2.06 -3.00 17.09
N ASP A 40 1.95 -3.09 15.76
CA ASP A 40 3.07 -2.86 14.82
C ASP A 40 3.25 -1.37 14.47
N ILE A 41 2.44 -0.49 15.08
CA ILE A 41 2.45 0.93 14.79
C ILE A 41 3.48 1.62 15.67
N ARG A 42 4.68 1.81 15.12
CA ARG A 42 5.78 2.55 15.74
C ARG A 42 6.10 3.82 14.94
N GLY A 43 6.72 4.81 15.58
CA GLY A 43 7.17 6.06 14.96
C GLY A 43 6.06 7.12 14.81
N ALA A 44 6.37 8.38 15.14
CA ALA A 44 5.41 9.47 15.01
C ALA A 44 5.11 9.81 13.54
N PHE A 45 6.09 9.63 12.65
CA PHE A 45 5.99 9.99 11.25
C PHE A 45 5.75 8.77 10.36
N MET A 46 5.08 9.03 9.24
CA MET A 46 4.76 8.01 8.23
C MET A 46 6.00 7.28 7.71
N LYS A 47 7.10 8.00 7.47
CA LYS A 47 8.35 7.44 6.96
C LYS A 47 8.90 6.37 7.90
N ASP A 48 9.09 6.70 9.17
CA ASP A 48 9.70 5.80 10.16
C ASP A 48 8.84 4.55 10.35
N TRP A 49 7.52 4.73 10.36
CA TRP A 49 6.58 3.62 10.41
C TRP A 49 6.72 2.68 9.22
N LEU A 50 6.80 3.20 7.99
CA LEU A 50 6.99 2.38 6.78
C LEU A 50 8.31 1.61 6.79
N HIS A 51 9.40 2.27 7.21
CA HIS A 51 10.68 1.59 7.40
C HIS A 51 10.56 0.45 8.43
N SER A 52 9.88 0.68 9.56
CA SER A 52 9.69 -0.37 10.55
C SER A 52 8.88 -1.58 10.05
N ILE A 53 7.92 -1.37 9.14
CA ILE A 53 7.15 -2.47 8.54
C ILE A 53 8.05 -3.34 7.67
N VAL A 54 8.86 -2.70 6.82
CA VAL A 54 9.79 -3.36 5.89
C VAL A 54 10.79 -4.22 6.67
N GLU A 55 11.39 -3.64 7.71
CA GLU A 55 12.34 -4.32 8.59
C GLU A 55 11.69 -5.47 9.37
N SER A 56 10.54 -5.23 10.01
CA SER A 56 9.90 -6.22 10.89
C SER A 56 9.23 -7.37 10.15
N LYS A 57 8.68 -7.11 8.95
CA LYS A 57 8.01 -8.14 8.14
C LYS A 57 8.94 -8.80 7.11
N GLY A 58 10.16 -8.26 6.92
CA GLY A 58 11.13 -8.77 5.95
C GLY A 58 10.60 -8.74 4.51
N VAL A 59 9.88 -7.66 4.17
CA VAL A 59 9.24 -7.51 2.86
C VAL A 59 9.88 -6.39 2.06
N ASP A 60 9.83 -6.50 0.74
CA ASP A 60 10.31 -5.44 -0.14
C ASP A 60 9.45 -4.16 -0.01
N PHE A 61 10.10 -3.01 -0.15
CA PHE A 61 9.46 -1.71 0.04
C PHE A 61 8.30 -1.45 -0.93
N ASP A 62 8.37 -2.02 -2.13
CA ASP A 62 7.35 -1.87 -3.16
C ASP A 62 6.02 -2.59 -2.82
N VAL A 63 6.05 -3.68 -2.05
CA VAL A 63 4.85 -4.33 -1.50
C VAL A 63 4.09 -3.34 -0.60
N VAL A 64 4.84 -2.63 0.24
CA VAL A 64 4.29 -1.62 1.15
C VAL A 64 3.75 -0.42 0.36
N LEU A 65 4.48 0.04 -0.66
CA LEU A 65 4.02 1.11 -1.56
C LEU A 65 2.74 0.72 -2.32
N MET A 66 2.60 -0.53 -2.75
CA MET A 66 1.41 -1.00 -3.45
C MET A 66 0.17 -0.93 -2.54
N LEU A 67 0.30 -1.32 -1.27
CA LEU A 67 -0.79 -1.20 -0.29
C LEU A 67 -1.17 0.26 -0.02
N LEU A 68 -0.17 1.14 0.14
CA LEU A 68 -0.40 2.59 0.26
C LEU A 68 -1.13 3.16 -0.95
N TRP A 69 -0.67 2.81 -2.15
CA TRP A 69 -1.27 3.26 -3.40
C TRP A 69 -2.72 2.80 -3.54
N THR A 70 -3.00 1.55 -3.16
CA THR A 70 -4.37 1.00 -3.16
C THR A 70 -5.28 1.76 -2.19
N LEU A 71 -4.81 1.98 -0.95
CA LEU A 71 -5.54 2.76 0.05
C LEU A 71 -5.84 4.18 -0.43
N TRP A 72 -4.83 4.85 -1.00
CA TRP A 72 -4.93 6.21 -1.52
C TRP A 72 -5.89 6.31 -2.70
N THR A 73 -5.76 5.41 -3.68
CA THR A 73 -6.58 5.39 -4.89
C THR A 73 -8.05 5.18 -4.56
N GLU A 74 -8.35 4.22 -3.69
CA GLU A 74 -9.73 3.95 -3.32
C GLU A 74 -10.33 5.01 -2.38
N ARG A 75 -9.50 5.66 -1.56
CA ARG A 75 -9.91 6.88 -0.86
C ARG A 75 -10.29 7.96 -1.86
N ASN A 76 -9.48 8.20 -2.88
CA ASN A 76 -9.80 9.22 -3.88
C ASN A 76 -11.05 8.87 -4.67
N LYS A 77 -11.26 7.62 -5.08
CA LYS A 77 -12.53 7.22 -5.72
C LYS A 77 -13.75 7.53 -4.84
N LEU A 78 -13.65 7.31 -3.53
CA LEU A 78 -14.70 7.67 -2.59
C LEU A 78 -14.94 9.20 -2.54
N VAL A 79 -13.86 9.98 -2.48
CA VAL A 79 -13.92 11.45 -2.41
C VAL A 79 -14.48 12.07 -3.68
N TRP A 80 -14.04 11.59 -4.84
CA TRP A 80 -14.28 12.23 -6.13
C TRP A 80 -15.46 11.61 -6.89
N GLU A 81 -15.77 10.33 -6.67
CA GLU A 81 -16.87 9.63 -7.36
C GLU A 81 -18.02 9.24 -6.45
N GLY A 82 -17.91 9.45 -5.13
CA GLY A 82 -18.95 9.04 -4.16
C GLY A 82 -19.16 7.53 -4.05
N LYS A 83 -18.25 6.72 -4.62
CA LYS A 83 -18.35 5.25 -4.62
C LYS A 83 -17.44 4.65 -3.54
N GLY A 84 -18.02 3.89 -2.60
CA GLY A 84 -17.29 3.04 -1.65
C GLY A 84 -18.09 1.78 -1.34
N ILE A 85 -17.54 0.58 -1.08
CA ILE A 85 -16.18 0.02 -1.14
C ILE A 85 -16.35 -1.48 -1.51
N LYS A 86 -15.52 -2.01 -2.42
CA LYS A 86 -15.14 -3.45 -2.51
C LYS A 86 -13.62 -3.60 -2.36
N LEU A 87 -13.02 -2.94 -1.35
CA LEU A 87 -11.56 -2.83 -1.20
C LEU A 87 -10.89 -4.16 -0.94
N LEU A 88 -11.50 -5.04 -0.14
CA LEU A 88 -10.87 -6.31 0.22
C LEU A 88 -10.65 -7.19 -1.02
N PHE A 89 -11.60 -7.16 -1.96
CA PHE A 89 -11.41 -7.76 -3.29
C PHE A 89 -10.32 -7.04 -4.09
N ARG A 90 -10.25 -5.71 -4.04
CA ARG A 90 -9.23 -4.96 -4.80
C ARG A 90 -7.82 -5.10 -4.24
N VAL A 91 -7.64 -5.14 -2.92
CA VAL A 91 -6.34 -5.35 -2.27
C VAL A 91 -5.81 -6.74 -2.62
N SER A 92 -6.65 -7.78 -2.55
CA SER A 92 -6.26 -9.13 -2.98
C SER A 92 -5.97 -9.20 -4.48
N ILE A 93 -6.74 -8.52 -5.34
CA ILE A 93 -6.49 -8.45 -6.78
C ILE A 93 -5.18 -7.70 -7.08
N TYR A 94 -4.99 -6.48 -6.57
CA TYR A 94 -3.77 -5.70 -6.83
C TYR A 94 -2.53 -6.39 -6.28
N PHE A 95 -2.61 -7.00 -5.10
CA PHE A 95 -1.53 -7.81 -4.57
C PHE A 95 -1.24 -9.03 -5.46
N SER A 96 -2.27 -9.73 -5.93
CA SER A 96 -2.11 -10.88 -6.84
C SER A 96 -1.51 -10.47 -8.19
N ILE A 97 -1.95 -9.35 -8.77
CA ILE A 97 -1.39 -8.78 -10.01
C ILE A 97 0.06 -8.40 -9.80
N PHE A 98 0.36 -7.71 -8.70
CA PHE A 98 1.72 -7.28 -8.35
C PHE A 98 2.67 -8.47 -8.19
N LEU A 99 2.25 -9.50 -7.44
CA LEU A 99 3.00 -10.75 -7.33
C LEU A 99 3.15 -11.47 -8.68
N SER A 100 2.12 -11.44 -9.53
CA SER A 100 2.18 -12.05 -10.86
C SER A 100 3.20 -11.36 -11.77
N HIS A 101 3.35 -10.03 -11.66
CA HIS A 101 4.39 -9.29 -12.38
C HIS A 101 5.78 -9.56 -11.81
N ARG A 102 5.94 -9.73 -10.49
CA ARG A 102 7.20 -10.14 -9.86
C ARG A 102 7.63 -11.58 -10.21
N ARG A 103 6.68 -12.47 -10.51
CA ARG A 103 6.95 -13.86 -10.94
C ARG A 103 7.42 -13.98 -12.39
N GLN A 104 7.23 -12.95 -13.21
CA GLN A 104 7.89 -12.90 -14.51
C GLN A 104 9.33 -12.44 -14.23
N PRO A 105 10.36 -13.28 -14.43
CA PRO A 105 11.71 -12.77 -14.45
C PRO A 105 11.73 -11.67 -15.51
N ILE A 106 12.13 -10.46 -15.11
CA ILE A 106 12.46 -9.43 -16.07
C ILE A 106 13.63 -10.04 -16.85
N TYR A 107 13.36 -10.55 -18.06
CA TYR A 107 14.39 -10.84 -19.03
C TYR A 107 14.96 -9.49 -19.46
N ILE A 108 15.80 -8.91 -18.59
CA ILE A 108 16.69 -7.84 -18.98
C ILE A 108 17.60 -8.52 -19.99
N HIS A 109 17.49 -8.12 -21.24
CA HIS A 109 18.29 -8.61 -22.34
C HIS A 109 19.76 -8.20 -22.09
N THR A 110 20.47 -8.90 -21.20
CA THR A 110 21.92 -8.79 -21.01
C THR A 110 22.64 -9.57 -22.11
N GLN A 111 22.26 -9.30 -23.35
CA GLN A 111 22.93 -9.81 -24.54
C GLN A 111 23.55 -8.64 -25.29
N SER A 112 24.51 -7.96 -24.66
CA SER A 112 25.42 -7.07 -25.40
C SER A 112 26.80 -6.86 -24.75
N LEU A 113 27.16 -7.54 -23.65
CA LEU A 113 28.46 -7.36 -22.98
C LEU A 113 29.37 -8.60 -23.02
N TYR A 114 29.00 -9.67 -23.73
CA TYR A 114 29.82 -10.89 -23.85
C TYR A 114 30.40 -11.16 -25.26
N TYR A 115 30.36 -10.20 -26.18
CA TYR A 115 31.04 -10.32 -27.47
C TYR A 115 31.82 -9.03 -27.79
N LYS A 116 32.98 -8.90 -27.16
CA LYS A 116 34.15 -8.18 -27.71
C LYS A 116 35.41 -8.52 -26.89
N GLU A 117 35.70 -9.81 -26.80
CA GLU A 117 37.08 -10.28 -26.68
C GLU A 117 37.40 -11.04 -27.97
N TYR A 118 37.97 -10.33 -28.95
CA TYR A 118 38.90 -10.83 -29.97
C TYR A 118 39.72 -9.64 -30.46
#